data_AF-A0A820Q539-F1
#
_entry.id   AF-A0A820Q539-F1
#
_cell.length_a   1.000
_cell.length_b   1.000
_cell.length_c   1.000
_cell.angle_alpha   90.00
_cell.angle_beta   90.00
_cell.angle_gamma   90.00
#
_symmetry.space_group_name_H-M   'P 1'
#
loop_
_entity.id
_entity.type
_entity.pdbx_description
1 polymer ?
#
loop_
_entity_poly.entity_id
_entity_poly.type
_entity_poly.pdbx_seq_one_letter_code
_entity_poly.pdbx_strand_id
1 'polypeptide(L)'
;MSFMLYKFGPTFNHADYCLSIENFWKINSCTWSFISGFNRACLNAGKTLLLTNVELPKIMTNNIEEFLEQTKIKTIEINRWIPTQNQSLEESE
;
A
#
# COMPACT_ATOMS: atom_id res chain seq x y z
N MET A 1 8.41 -3.51 -8.10
CA MET A 1 7.33 -2.54 -7.84
C MET A 1 6.23 -2.85 -8.82
N SER A 2 5.08 -3.31 -8.33
CA SER A 2 4.11 -4.00 -9.20
C SER A 2 3.05 -3.06 -9.76
N PHE A 3 2.61 -2.04 -9.00
CA PHE A 3 1.61 -1.08 -9.48
C PHE A 3 1.81 0.33 -8.88
N MET A 4 1.33 1.35 -9.59
CA MET A 4 1.17 2.73 -9.09
C MET A 4 -0.31 3.07 -9.04
N LEU A 5 -0.78 3.62 -7.92
CA LEU A 5 -2.18 3.99 -7.74
C LEU A 5 -2.32 5.52 -7.64
N TYR A 6 -3.42 6.01 -8.20
CA TYR A 6 -3.86 7.40 -8.12
C TYR A 6 -5.05 7.48 -7.17
N LYS A 7 -5.09 8.49 -6.30
CA LYS A 7 -6.22 8.67 -5.38
C LYS A 7 -7.54 9.02 -6.10
N PHE A 8 -7.45 9.75 -7.21
CA PHE A 8 -8.61 10.26 -7.96
C PHE A 8 -8.53 10.00 -9.48
N GLY A 9 -7.72 9.03 -9.89
CA GLY A 9 -7.49 8.70 -11.30
C GLY A 9 -6.47 9.63 -11.99
N PRO A 10 -6.05 9.27 -13.22
CA PRO A 10 -5.00 9.97 -13.95
C PRO A 10 -5.58 11.12 -14.77
N THR A 11 -6.00 12.21 -14.12
CA THR A 11 -6.45 13.41 -14.86
C THR A 11 -5.30 14.37 -15.08
N PHE A 12 -4.57 14.79 -14.03
CA PHE A 12 -3.37 15.64 -14.15
C PHE A 12 -2.36 15.52 -12.99
N ASN A 13 -2.55 14.54 -12.09
CA ASN A 13 -1.71 14.38 -10.90
C ASN A 13 -0.71 13.24 -11.06
N HIS A 14 0.46 13.35 -10.42
CA HIS A 14 1.39 12.22 -10.28
C HIS A 14 0.76 11.13 -9.38
N ALA A 15 1.08 9.86 -9.64
CA ALA A 15 0.59 8.76 -8.80
C ALA A 15 1.02 8.95 -7.34
N ASP A 16 0.05 8.96 -6.43
CA ASP A 16 0.25 9.23 -5.00
C ASP A 16 0.85 8.02 -4.27
N TYR A 17 0.56 6.81 -4.75
CA TYR A 17 0.88 5.58 -4.04
C TYR A 17 1.68 4.58 -4.87
N CYS A 18 2.66 3.97 -4.21
CA CYS A 18 3.32 2.75 -4.67
C CYS A 18 2.62 1.55 -4.05
N LEU A 19 2.02 0.70 -4.90
CA LEU A 19 1.35 -0.51 -4.46
C LEU A 19 2.24 -1.72 -4.70
N SER A 20 2.41 -2.51 -3.65
CA SER A 20 2.95 -3.86 -3.76
C SER A 20 1.86 -4.85 -3.40
N ILE A 21 1.38 -5.59 -4.40
CA ILE A 21 0.44 -6.69 -4.22
C ILE A 21 1.29 -7.94 -4.03
N GLU A 22 1.69 -8.19 -2.80
CA GLU A 22 2.34 -9.43 -2.44
C GLU A 22 1.64 -10.01 -1.22
N ASN A 23 1.56 -11.34 -1.17
CA ASN A 23 1.15 -12.06 0.02
C ASN A 23 2.33 -11.96 1.01
N PHE A 24 2.58 -10.76 1.54
CA PHE A 24 3.75 -10.42 2.35
C PHE A 24 3.93 -11.37 3.55
N TRP A 25 2.82 -11.90 4.06
CA TRP A 25 2.77 -12.87 5.15
C TRP A 25 3.27 -14.28 4.76
N LYS A 26 3.29 -14.62 3.46
CA LYS A 26 3.82 -15.89 2.93
C LYS A 26 5.27 -15.80 2.46
N ILE A 27 5.78 -14.58 2.31
CA ILE A 27 7.13 -14.33 1.82
C ILE A 27 8.06 -14.30 3.03
N ASN A 28 8.73 -15.42 3.32
CA ASN A 28 9.74 -15.53 4.38
C ASN A 28 10.91 -14.53 4.23
N SER A 29 11.01 -13.82 3.10
CA SER A 29 12.01 -12.77 2.85
C SER A 29 11.51 -11.34 3.10
N CYS A 30 10.26 -11.14 3.53
CA CYS A 30 9.76 -9.81 3.88
C CYS A 30 10.25 -9.37 5.26
N THR A 31 11.53 -8.96 5.32
CA THR A 31 12.15 -8.42 6.52
C THR A 31 11.84 -6.93 6.68
N TRP A 32 11.92 -6.42 7.91
CA TRP A 32 11.82 -4.98 8.18
C TRP A 32 12.82 -4.15 7.36
N SER A 33 14.02 -4.68 7.12
CA SER A 33 15.03 -4.04 6.29
C SER A 33 14.58 -3.88 4.84
N PHE A 34 13.91 -4.90 4.28
CA PHE A 34 13.34 -4.84 2.94
C PHE A 34 12.23 -3.79 2.85
N ILE A 35 11.26 -3.83 3.79
CA ILE A 35 10.15 -2.87 3.85
C ILE A 35 10.68 -1.43 4.01
N SER A 36 11.66 -1.24 4.89
CA SER A 36 12.28 0.08 5.14
C SER A 36 13.01 0.62 3.90
N GLY A 37 13.77 -0.23 3.21
CA GLY A 37 14.42 0.13 1.94
C GLY A 37 13.40 0.52 0.86
N PHE A 38 12.31 -0.25 0.77
CA PHE A 38 11.24 0.01 -0.19
C PHE A 38 10.48 1.30 0.12
N ASN A 39 10.17 1.54 1.39
CA ASN A 39 9.55 2.78 1.84
C ASN A 39 10.43 4.00 1.53
N ARG A 40 11.75 3.89 1.75
CA ARG A 40 12.72 4.94 1.41
C ARG A 40 12.70 5.26 -0.09
N ALA A 41 12.64 4.25 -0.95
CA ALA A 41 12.55 4.47 -2.40
C ALA A 41 11.25 5.16 -2.81
N CYS A 42 10.12 4.78 -2.20
CA CYS A 42 8.81 5.41 -2.45
C CYS A 42 8.81 6.88 -2.02
N LEU A 43 9.28 7.17 -0.80
CA LEU A 43 9.34 8.53 -0.26
C LEU A 43 10.25 9.45 -1.08
N ASN A 44 11.40 8.96 -1.55
CA ASN A 44 12.28 9.72 -2.43
C ASN A 44 11.60 10.11 -3.75
N ALA A 45 10.63 9.31 -4.20
CA ALA A 45 9.81 9.60 -5.37
C ALA A 45 8.56 10.45 -5.05
N GLY A 46 8.42 10.92 -3.80
CA GLY A 46 7.25 11.66 -3.32
C GLY A 46 5.98 10.79 -3.24
N LYS A 47 6.13 9.49 -3.02
CA LYS A 47 5.03 8.51 -3.01
C LYS A 47 4.92 7.83 -1.65
N THR A 48 3.71 7.46 -1.29
CA THR A 48 3.44 6.67 -0.08
C THR A 48 3.43 5.17 -0.41
N LEU A 49 4.06 4.37 0.45
CA LEU A 49 4.07 2.91 0.31
C LEU A 49 2.79 2.31 0.92
N LEU A 50 2.02 1.59 0.09
CA LEU A 50 0.90 0.78 0.53
C LEU A 50 1.25 -0.70 0.43
N LEU A 51 1.27 -1.39 1.58
CA LEU A 51 1.33 -2.85 1.62
C LEU A 51 -0.10 -3.39 1.55
N THR A 52 -0.41 -4.16 0.51
CA THR A 52 -1.77 -4.70 0.33
C THR A 52 -1.74 -6.20 0.23
N ASN A 53 -2.51 -6.85 1.11
CA ASN A 53 -2.77 -8.27 1.07
C ASN A 53 -4.17 -8.53 0.50
N VAL A 54 -4.23 -9.42 -0.48
CA VAL A 54 -5.49 -9.85 -1.10
C VAL A 54 -5.79 -11.28 -0.66
N GLU A 55 -6.85 -11.43 0.11
CA GLU A 55 -7.39 -12.73 0.54
C GLU A 55 -8.47 -13.15 -0.47
N LEU A 56 -8.09 -14.08 -1.34
CA LEU A 56 -9.00 -14.65 -2.33
C LEU A 56 -9.99 -15.65 -1.67
N PRO A 57 -11.23 -15.75 -2.18
CA PRO A 57 -12.18 -16.76 -1.73
C PRO A 57 -11.62 -18.17 -1.94
N LYS A 58 -11.90 -19.09 -1.01
CA LYS A 58 -11.47 -20.50 -1.14
C LYS A 58 -12.28 -21.28 -2.18
N ILE A 59 -13.50 -20.84 -2.46
CA ILE A 59 -14.43 -21.47 -3.40
C ILE A 59 -14.59 -20.51 -4.57
N MET A 60 -14.30 -20.98 -5.78
CA MET A 60 -14.56 -20.19 -6.98
C MET A 60 -16.04 -20.26 -7.32
N THR A 61 -16.66 -19.10 -7.48
CA THR A 61 -18.00 -18.94 -8.03
C THR A 61 -17.90 -18.72 -9.54
N ASN A 62 -18.93 -19.11 -10.30
CA ASN A 62 -18.98 -18.87 -11.75
C ASN A 62 -19.29 -17.40 -12.10
N ASN A 63 -19.63 -16.58 -11.10
CA ASN A 63 -19.92 -15.16 -11.25
C ASN A 63 -18.77 -14.32 -10.69
N ILE A 64 -18.22 -13.44 -11.52
CA ILE A 64 -17.14 -12.50 -11.17
C ILE A 64 -17.58 -11.53 -10.08
N GLU A 65 -18.83 -11.05 -10.10
CA GLU A 65 -19.32 -10.09 -9.11
C GLU A 65 -19.33 -10.70 -7.72
N GLU A 66 -19.93 -11.88 -7.59
CA GLU A 66 -19.95 -12.66 -6.35
C GLU A 66 -18.53 -13.03 -5.87
N PHE A 67 -17.63 -13.33 -6.79
CA PHE A 67 -16.22 -13.60 -6.49
C PHE A 67 -15.52 -12.37 -5.89
N LEU A 68 -15.76 -11.19 -6.47
CA LEU A 68 -15.20 -9.92 -6.01
C LEU A 68 -15.78 -9.51 -4.65
N GLU A 69 -17.07 -9.70 -4.41
CA GLU A 69 -17.71 -9.42 -3.11
C GLU A 69 -17.12 -10.26 -1.97
N GLN A 70 -16.73 -11.50 -2.28
CA GLN A 70 -16.10 -12.39 -1.30
C GLN A 70 -14.61 -12.14 -1.11
N THR A 71 -13.98 -11.37 -2.02
CA THR A 71 -12.56 -11.04 -1.95
C THR A 71 -12.31 -9.99 -0.88
N LYS A 72 -11.37 -10.25 0.03
CA LYS A 72 -11.01 -9.30 1.10
C LYS A 72 -9.68 -8.66 0.82
N ILE A 73 -9.65 -7.33 0.86
CA ILE A 73 -8.43 -6.54 0.68
C ILE A 73 -8.07 -5.94 2.04
N LYS A 74 -6.84 -6.20 2.49
CA LYS A 74 -6.27 -5.58 3.70
C LYS A 74 -5.08 -4.73 3.29
N THR A 75 -5.18 -3.44 3.55
CA THR A 75 -4.14 -2.47 3.19
C THR A 75 -3.57 -1.83 4.45
N ILE A 76 -2.25 -1.71 4.49
CA ILE A 76 -1.52 -0.97 5.50
C ILE A 76 -0.72 0.12 4.81
N GLU A 77 -0.95 1.36 5.21
CA GLU A 77 -0.14 2.50 4.80
C GLU A 77 1.10 2.59 5.68
N ILE A 78 2.28 2.59 5.04
CA ILE A 78 3.53 2.75 5.76
C ILE A 78 4.01 4.18 5.56
N ASN A 79 3.82 4.96 6.60
CA ASN A 79 4.42 6.29 6.72
C ASN A 79 5.71 6.20 7.50
N ARG A 80 6.75 6.88 7.00
CA ARG A 80 7.98 7.06 7.76
C ARG A 80 7.73 8.13 8.81
N TRP A 81 8.15 7.86 10.03
CA TRP A 81 8.21 8.89 11.05
C TRP A 81 9.28 9.91 10.67
N ILE A 82 8.86 11.13 10.35
CA ILE A 82 9.73 12.26 10.02
C ILE A 82 9.52 13.31 11.13
N PRO A 83 10.55 13.58 11.97
CA PRO A 83 10.40 14.44 13.13
C PRO A 83 9.84 15.83 12.78
N THR A 84 10.24 16.39 11.63
CA THR A 84 9.80 17.72 11.17
C THR A 84 8.36 17.79 10.66
N GLN A 85 7.73 16.66 10.30
CA GLN A 85 6.32 16.63 9.90
C GLN A 85 5.37 16.48 11.09
N ASN A 86 5.85 15.97 12.21
CA ASN A 86 5.02 15.75 13.41
C ASN A 86 5.02 16.94 14.37
N GLN A 87 6.01 17.84 14.29
CA GLN A 87 6.00 19.09 15.06
C GLN A 87 4.80 19.99 14.73
N SER A 88 4.34 20.01 13.47
CA SER A 88 3.18 20.82 13.08
C SER A 88 1.82 20.27 13.52
N LEU A 89 1.76 19.03 14.03
CA LEU A 89 0.53 18.42 14.54
C LEU A 89 0.36 18.65 16.05
N GLU A 90 1.45 18.73 16.80
CA GLU A 90 1.43 18.98 18.25
C GLU A 90 1.20 20.46 18.61
N GLU A 91 1.42 21.41 17.70
CA GLU A 91 1.20 22.84 17.96
C GLU A 91 -0.26 23.31 17.75
N SER A 92 -1.18 22.39 17.45
CA SER A 92 -2.60 22.68 17.17
C SER A 92 -3.60 22.13 18.21
N GLU A 93 -3.12 21.68 19.38
CA GLU A 93 -3.95 21.34 20.55
C GLU A 93 -3.92 22.43 21.64
#